data_AF-A0A5Q0EKV5-F1
#
_entry.id   AF-A0A5Q0EKV5-F1
#
_cell.length_a   1.000
_cell.length_b   1.000
_cell.length_c   1.000
_cell.angle_alpha   90.00
_cell.angle_beta   90.00
_cell.angle_gamma   90.00
#
_symmetry.space_group_name_H-M   'P 1'
#
loop_
_entity.id
_entity.type
_entity.pdbx_description
1 polymer ?
#
loop_
_entity_poly.entity_id
_entity_poly.type
_entity_poly.pdbx_seq_one_letter_code
_entity_poly.pdbx_strand_id
1 'polypeptide(L)'
;MGITGHVAPESAVTFKRNGRSRWGGIRRILENDWLEAIVALPTDLFYNTGIATYIWVLTNRKQAVRKGKVQLIDATAHWASMRKSLGSKRRYITDEQIADIARQLDAFEESPTCKNFETTDFGYRRITLERPLQLAFYPKDGACWEALAADKGWDKLEADRQVALLGALGGQAEEKFLSRSAFFNALSCQLTDKLTPAEKKLLQKHLGKHDPEAEICKTKGAIEPNPDLRDYENVPLRESVTDYFAREVRPHVPDAWIDESKRDEKDGEVGIVGYEINFNRYFYQYQPPRPLEVIDAELKQVEREIMALLGEVTA
;
A
#
# COMPACT_ATOMS: atom_id res chain seq x y z
N MET A 1 2.12 -1.31 38.88
CA MET A 1 0.73 -1.54 38.46
C MET A 1 0.49 -0.53 37.35
N GLY A 2 0.06 -0.94 36.17
CA GLY A 2 -0.10 0.01 35.06
C GLY A 2 -0.73 -0.66 33.87
N ILE A 3 -2.05 -0.82 33.92
CA ILE A 3 -2.86 -1.02 32.72
C ILE A 3 -3.28 0.39 32.30
N THR A 4 -3.13 0.72 31.02
CA THR A 4 -3.55 2.03 30.49
C THR A 4 -4.41 1.80 29.26
N GLY A 5 -5.59 2.43 29.25
CA GLY A 5 -6.48 2.50 28.10
C GLY A 5 -6.24 3.78 27.32
N HIS A 6 -6.03 3.69 26.01
CA HIS A 6 -5.93 4.86 25.13
C HIS A 6 -6.95 4.78 24.00
N VAL A 7 -7.70 5.87 23.77
CA VAL A 7 -8.65 5.95 22.66
C VAL A 7 -7.93 6.52 21.44
N ALA A 8 -7.95 5.78 20.33
CA ALA A 8 -7.23 6.11 19.12
C ALA A 8 -8.15 6.00 17.86
N PRO A 9 -7.98 6.88 16.86
CA PRO A 9 -8.71 6.76 15.59
C PRO A 9 -8.15 5.62 14.73
N GLU A 10 -8.90 5.16 13.73
CA GLU A 10 -8.48 4.11 12.78
C GLU A 10 -7.12 4.35 12.12
N SER A 11 -6.77 5.60 11.83
CA SER A 11 -5.46 5.96 11.26
C SER A 11 -4.29 5.71 12.20
N ALA A 12 -4.53 5.59 13.51
CA ALA A 12 -3.56 5.15 14.51
C ALA A 12 -3.59 3.62 14.73
N VAL A 13 -4.46 2.90 14.04
CA VAL A 13 -4.47 1.42 14.00
C VAL A 13 -3.81 0.92 12.71
N THR A 14 -4.10 1.59 11.60
CA THR A 14 -3.57 1.28 10.27
C THR A 14 -2.28 2.01 9.93
N PHE A 15 -1.95 3.12 10.65
CA PHE A 15 -0.73 3.94 10.51
C PHE A 15 -0.27 4.26 9.06
N LYS A 16 -1.17 4.24 8.07
CA LYS A 16 -0.90 4.70 6.70
C LYS A 16 -1.11 6.22 6.61
N ARG A 17 -0.03 7.00 6.73
CA ARG A 17 -0.03 8.40 6.27
C ARG A 17 1.33 8.82 5.69
N ASN A 18 1.33 9.21 4.41
CA ASN A 18 2.36 9.98 3.70
C ASN A 18 3.84 9.56 3.89
N GLY A 19 4.21 8.31 3.58
CA GLY A 19 5.60 7.94 3.25
C GLY A 19 6.68 8.14 4.35
N ARG A 20 6.35 8.74 5.50
CA ARG A 20 7.12 8.72 6.73
C ARG A 20 6.40 7.83 7.70
N SER A 21 6.79 6.59 7.69
CA SER A 21 6.20 5.60 8.56
C SER A 21 6.61 5.84 10.00
N ARG A 22 5.60 5.94 10.86
CA ARG A 22 5.77 5.84 12.31
C ARG A 22 5.87 4.36 12.74
N TRP A 23 6.44 3.48 11.90
CA TRP A 23 6.53 2.02 12.09
C TRP A 23 7.09 1.66 13.48
N GLY A 24 8.01 2.48 14.01
CA GLY A 24 8.67 2.22 15.29
C GLY A 24 7.73 2.18 16.50
N GLY A 25 6.55 2.80 16.44
CA GLY A 25 5.61 2.81 17.56
C GLY A 25 4.96 1.45 17.80
N ILE A 26 4.23 0.95 16.81
CA ILE A 26 3.49 -0.32 16.89
C ILE A 26 4.43 -1.52 16.95
N ARG A 27 5.53 -1.49 16.18
CA ARG A 27 6.58 -2.51 16.24
C ARG A 27 7.14 -2.63 17.66
N ARG A 28 7.49 -1.50 18.29
CA ARG A 28 7.97 -1.50 19.68
C ARG A 28 6.92 -2.01 20.67
N ILE A 29 5.65 -1.64 20.50
CA ILE A 29 4.58 -2.09 21.40
C ILE A 29 4.38 -3.61 21.30
N LEU A 30 4.35 -4.16 20.08
CA LEU A 30 4.12 -5.59 19.85
C LEU A 30 5.34 -6.44 20.19
N GLU A 31 6.55 -6.01 19.83
CA GLU A 31 7.78 -6.74 20.13
C GLU A 31 8.11 -6.75 21.63
N ASN A 32 7.75 -5.70 22.38
CA ASN A 32 7.86 -5.72 23.85
C ASN A 32 6.65 -6.36 24.54
N ASP A 33 5.71 -6.92 23.78
CA ASP A 33 4.51 -7.58 24.28
C ASP A 33 3.67 -6.69 25.22
N TRP A 34 3.53 -5.40 24.87
CA TRP A 34 2.79 -4.43 25.69
C TRP A 34 1.30 -4.32 25.33
N LEU A 35 0.92 -4.70 24.11
CA LEU A 35 -0.48 -4.61 23.66
C LEU A 35 -1.26 -5.83 24.12
N GLU A 36 -2.20 -5.64 25.05
CA GLU A 36 -3.09 -6.70 25.55
C GLU A 36 -4.27 -6.92 24.60
N ALA A 37 -4.96 -5.83 24.25
CA ALA A 37 -6.19 -5.89 23.48
C ALA A 37 -6.45 -4.61 22.68
N ILE A 38 -7.23 -4.76 21.60
CA ILE A 38 -7.84 -3.66 20.86
C ILE A 38 -9.34 -3.89 20.80
N VAL A 39 -10.11 -2.89 21.22
CA VAL A 39 -11.57 -2.90 21.14
C VAL A 39 -12.02 -1.92 20.07
N ALA A 40 -12.66 -2.38 19.00
CA ALA A 40 -13.29 -1.53 18.00
C ALA A 40 -14.64 -1.03 18.51
N LEU A 41 -14.84 0.28 18.48
CA LEU A 41 -16.04 0.93 18.98
C LEU A 41 -16.99 1.32 17.84
N PRO A 42 -18.29 1.46 18.13
CA PRO A 42 -19.27 2.00 17.18
C PRO A 42 -18.86 3.36 16.64
N THR A 43 -19.20 3.63 15.38
CA THR A 43 -19.14 4.99 14.82
C THR A 43 -20.17 5.89 15.51
N ASP A 44 -20.03 7.21 15.35
CA ASP A 44 -20.99 8.22 15.85
C ASP A 44 -21.14 8.28 17.39
N LEU A 45 -20.13 7.81 18.14
CA LEU A 45 -20.05 7.96 19.61
C LEU A 45 -19.51 9.32 20.06
N PHE A 46 -18.70 9.96 19.22
CA PHE A 46 -18.00 11.19 19.54
C PHE A 46 -18.53 12.35 18.71
N TYR A 47 -18.43 13.56 19.27
CA TYR A 47 -18.75 14.79 18.57
C TYR A 47 -17.74 15.00 17.42
N ASN A 48 -18.22 15.45 16.27
CA ASN A 48 -17.44 15.90 15.11
C ASN A 48 -16.69 14.83 14.30
N THR A 49 -16.83 13.52 14.58
CA THR A 49 -16.20 12.46 13.79
C THR A 49 -17.09 11.22 13.65
N GLY A 50 -17.41 10.82 12.42
CA GLY A 50 -18.03 9.51 12.09
C GLY A 50 -17.01 8.40 11.84
N ILE A 51 -15.75 8.59 12.26
CA ILE A 51 -14.64 7.67 11.99
C ILE A 51 -14.71 6.51 12.99
N ALA A 52 -14.28 5.31 12.56
CA ALA A 52 -14.10 4.18 13.46
C ALA A 52 -13.08 4.51 14.56
N THR A 53 -13.42 4.22 15.80
CA THR A 53 -12.58 4.49 16.97
C THR A 53 -12.23 3.21 17.69
N TYR A 54 -11.07 3.19 18.34
CA TYR A 54 -10.52 1.99 18.95
C TYR A 54 -10.00 2.31 20.35
N ILE A 55 -10.16 1.37 21.29
CA ILE A 55 -9.51 1.41 22.60
C ILE A 55 -8.33 0.45 22.57
N TRP A 56 -7.14 0.98 22.88
CA TRP A 56 -5.92 0.20 23.07
C TRP A 56 -5.75 -0.08 24.55
N VAL A 57 -5.69 -1.36 24.90
CA VAL A 57 -5.38 -1.80 26.26
C VAL A 57 -3.91 -2.20 26.29
N LEU A 58 -3.10 -1.42 27.02
CA LEU A 58 -1.67 -1.67 27.17
C LEU A 58 -1.36 -2.13 28.59
N THR A 59 -0.49 -3.14 28.71
CA THR A 59 0.04 -3.62 29.99
C THR A 59 1.48 -4.09 29.82
N ASN A 60 2.32 -3.87 30.82
CA ASN A 60 3.66 -4.46 30.87
C ASN A 60 3.72 -5.73 31.74
N ARG A 61 2.56 -6.25 32.17
CA ARG A 61 2.42 -7.42 33.04
C ARG A 61 1.27 -8.30 32.58
N LYS A 62 1.44 -8.94 31.43
CA LYS A 62 0.48 -9.91 30.90
C LYS A 62 0.38 -11.14 31.80
N GLN A 63 -0.84 -11.66 31.94
CA GLN A 63 -1.05 -13.00 32.48
C GLN A 63 -0.33 -14.04 31.60
N ALA A 64 0.10 -15.16 32.19
CA ALA A 64 0.89 -16.16 31.47
C ALA A 64 0.21 -16.65 30.18
N VAL A 65 -1.12 -16.82 30.20
CA VAL A 65 -1.91 -17.28 29.04
C VAL A 65 -2.02 -16.26 27.91
N ARG A 66 -1.75 -14.98 28.18
CA ARG A 66 -1.87 -13.84 27.24
C ARG A 66 -0.54 -13.36 26.68
N LYS A 67 0.59 -13.88 27.18
CA LYS A 67 1.92 -13.52 26.70
C LYS A 67 2.08 -13.84 25.22
N GLY A 68 2.62 -12.89 24.46
CA GLY A 68 2.78 -13.00 23.02
C GLY A 68 1.46 -12.99 22.23
N LYS A 69 0.33 -12.66 22.87
CA LYS A 69 -0.98 -12.63 22.24
C LYS A 69 -1.65 -11.27 22.36
N VAL A 70 -2.51 -10.95 21.40
CA VAL A 70 -3.35 -9.76 21.37
C VAL A 70 -4.79 -10.19 21.14
N GLN A 71 -5.69 -9.67 21.97
CA GLN A 71 -7.13 -9.88 21.83
C GLN A 71 -7.74 -8.75 20.99
N LEU A 72 -8.48 -9.08 19.94
CA LEU A 72 -9.27 -8.11 19.18
C LEU A 72 -10.75 -8.30 19.53
N ILE A 73 -11.44 -7.23 19.89
CA ILE A 73 -12.86 -7.25 20.27
C ILE A 73 -13.64 -6.28 19.38
N ASP A 74 -14.56 -6.80 18.58
CA ASP A 74 -15.48 -6.01 17.76
C ASP A 74 -16.71 -5.64 18.57
N ALA A 75 -16.73 -4.42 19.08
CA ALA A 75 -17.87 -3.84 19.78
C ALA A 75 -18.65 -2.85 18.90
N THR A 76 -18.46 -2.85 17.57
CA THR A 76 -19.10 -1.87 16.67
C THR A 76 -20.64 -1.95 16.68
N ALA A 77 -21.20 -3.11 17.04
CA ALA A 77 -22.63 -3.34 17.21
C ALA A 77 -23.16 -2.95 18.61
N HIS A 78 -22.29 -2.68 19.59
CA HIS A 78 -22.67 -2.35 20.97
C HIS A 78 -23.02 -0.88 21.12
N TRP A 79 -24.24 -0.51 20.69
CA TRP A 79 -24.73 0.86 20.87
C TRP A 79 -26.25 0.91 21.09
N ALA A 80 -26.70 2.06 21.60
CA ALA A 80 -28.09 2.47 21.68
C ALA A 80 -28.26 3.87 21.05
N SER A 81 -29.43 4.12 20.47
CA SER A 81 -29.74 5.39 19.80
C SER A 81 -30.03 6.50 20.82
N MET A 82 -29.44 7.67 20.63
CA MET A 82 -29.73 8.83 21.47
C MET A 82 -31.10 9.42 21.14
N ARG A 83 -31.86 9.83 22.16
CA ARG A 83 -33.15 10.53 21.97
C ARG A 83 -33.00 11.87 21.24
N LYS A 84 -31.90 12.58 21.47
CA LYS A 84 -31.55 13.82 20.78
C LYS A 84 -30.10 13.75 20.33
N SER A 85 -29.92 13.76 19.01
CA SER A 85 -28.59 13.81 18.40
C SER A 85 -27.88 15.11 18.74
N LEU A 86 -26.56 15.04 18.90
CA LEU A 86 -25.70 16.19 19.12
C LEU A 86 -24.64 16.26 18.02
N GLY A 87 -24.98 16.93 16.91
CA GLY A 87 -24.15 16.96 15.71
C GLY A 87 -24.04 15.57 15.07
N SER A 88 -22.81 15.09 14.87
CA SER A 88 -22.53 13.72 14.39
C SER A 88 -22.71 12.66 15.48
N LYS A 89 -22.77 13.05 16.76
CA LYS A 89 -22.96 12.09 17.85
C LYS A 89 -24.42 11.67 17.91
N ARG A 90 -24.68 10.39 17.67
CA ARG A 90 -26.03 9.79 17.62
C ARG A 90 -26.16 8.50 18.42
N ARG A 91 -25.03 7.93 18.83
CA ARG A 91 -24.95 6.65 19.52
C ARG A 91 -24.31 6.82 20.89
N TYR A 92 -24.67 5.95 21.81
CA TYR A 92 -24.00 5.76 23.09
C TYR A 92 -23.92 4.27 23.44
N ILE A 93 -22.99 3.90 24.32
CA ILE A 93 -22.86 2.53 24.84
C ILE A 93 -23.53 2.50 26.21
N THR A 94 -24.40 1.52 26.48
CA THR A 94 -25.05 1.36 27.79
C THR A 94 -24.11 0.73 28.81
N ASP A 95 -24.40 0.89 30.11
CA ASP A 95 -23.59 0.25 31.16
C ASP A 95 -23.58 -1.29 31.05
N GLU A 96 -24.68 -1.88 30.60
CA GLU A 96 -24.77 -3.32 30.32
C GLU A 96 -23.85 -3.73 29.16
N GLN A 97 -23.81 -2.94 28.08
CA GLN A 97 -22.91 -3.16 26.95
C GLN A 97 -21.44 -2.98 27.35
N ILE A 98 -21.13 -1.99 28.20
CA ILE A 98 -19.77 -1.80 28.76
C ILE A 98 -19.38 -3.02 29.60
N ALA A 99 -20.27 -3.51 30.46
CA ALA A 99 -20.03 -4.69 31.29
C ALA A 99 -19.85 -5.96 30.44
N ASP A 100 -20.56 -6.07 29.31
CA ASP A 100 -20.36 -7.16 28.35
C ASP A 100 -18.98 -7.11 27.69
N ILE A 101 -18.57 -5.96 27.17
CA ILE A 101 -17.24 -5.76 26.57
C ILE A 101 -16.13 -6.07 27.59
N ALA A 102 -16.29 -5.61 28.83
CA ALA A 102 -15.34 -5.88 29.91
C ALA A 102 -15.26 -7.38 30.26
N ARG A 103 -16.40 -8.08 30.28
CA ARG A 103 -16.44 -9.54 30.48
C ARG A 103 -15.74 -10.28 29.33
N GLN A 104 -15.98 -9.89 28.08
CA GLN A 104 -15.28 -10.48 26.93
C GLN A 104 -13.76 -10.26 27.02
N LEU A 105 -13.35 -9.05 27.40
CA LEU A 105 -11.94 -8.72 27.63
C LEU A 105 -11.33 -9.62 28.69
N ASP A 106 -11.97 -9.81 29.85
CA ASP A 106 -11.45 -10.64 30.95
C ASP A 106 -11.45 -12.14 30.63
N ALA A 107 -12.50 -12.64 29.97
CA ALA A 107 -12.68 -14.05 29.65
C ALA A 107 -11.56 -14.60 28.75
N PHE A 108 -11.05 -13.78 27.81
CA PHE A 108 -10.03 -14.18 26.83
C PHE A 108 -10.44 -15.35 25.93
N GLU A 109 -11.74 -15.54 25.71
CA GLU A 109 -12.28 -16.64 24.90
C GLU A 109 -12.58 -16.17 23.48
N GLU A 110 -12.43 -17.05 22.50
CA GLU A 110 -12.76 -16.74 21.11
C GLU A 110 -14.27 -16.79 20.88
N SER A 111 -14.77 -15.82 20.13
CA SER A 111 -16.16 -15.68 19.72
C SER A 111 -16.24 -14.96 18.36
N PRO A 112 -17.42 -14.86 17.72
CA PRO A 112 -17.57 -14.10 16.49
C PRO A 112 -17.11 -12.63 16.60
N THR A 113 -17.20 -12.05 17.81
CA THR A 113 -16.82 -10.67 18.11
C THR A 113 -15.50 -10.57 18.88
N CYS A 114 -14.86 -11.68 19.23
CA CYS A 114 -13.62 -11.70 20.01
C CYS A 114 -12.63 -12.71 19.42
N LYS A 115 -11.46 -12.25 18.98
CA LYS A 115 -10.45 -13.13 18.36
C LYS A 115 -9.09 -12.92 19.01
N ASN A 116 -8.37 -14.01 19.24
CA ASN A 116 -7.04 -13.99 19.83
C ASN A 116 -6.00 -14.28 18.76
N PHE A 117 -4.98 -13.43 18.65
CA PHE A 117 -3.89 -13.60 17.69
C PHE A 117 -2.56 -13.60 18.40
N GLU A 118 -1.54 -14.22 17.82
CA GLU A 118 -0.18 -14.02 18.27
C GLU A 118 0.34 -12.68 17.75
N THR A 119 1.30 -12.07 18.45
CA THR A 119 1.89 -10.80 18.02
C THR A 119 2.51 -10.90 16.62
N THR A 120 3.06 -12.06 16.26
CA THR A 120 3.64 -12.32 14.93
C THR A 120 2.61 -12.33 13.80
N ASP A 121 1.32 -12.55 14.09
CA ASP A 121 0.25 -12.56 13.07
C ASP A 121 0.01 -11.17 12.47
N PHE A 122 0.41 -10.12 13.19
CA PHE A 122 0.35 -8.73 12.70
C PHE A 122 1.64 -8.29 12.03
N GLY A 123 2.68 -9.11 12.12
CA GLY A 123 3.99 -8.82 11.59
C GLY A 123 4.09 -9.22 10.12
N TYR A 124 4.74 -8.37 9.35
CA TYR A 124 5.15 -8.69 8.00
C TYR A 124 6.57 -8.19 7.75
N ARG A 125 7.16 -8.74 6.71
CA ARG A 125 8.43 -8.34 6.16
C ARG A 125 8.19 -7.73 4.80
N ARG A 126 8.45 -6.43 4.71
CA ARG A 126 8.32 -5.70 3.46
C ARG A 126 9.58 -5.89 2.63
N ILE A 127 9.43 -6.58 1.51
CA ILE A 127 10.49 -6.76 0.52
C ILE A 127 10.32 -5.75 -0.61
N THR A 128 11.44 -5.30 -1.16
CA THR A 128 11.45 -4.44 -2.36
C THR A 128 11.65 -5.34 -3.55
N LEU A 129 10.73 -5.25 -4.51
CA LEU A 129 10.80 -5.96 -5.77
C LEU A 129 11.33 -5.02 -6.85
N GLU A 130 12.41 -5.42 -7.49
CA GLU A 130 13.00 -4.71 -8.60
C GLU A 130 12.70 -5.43 -9.89
N ARG A 131 12.57 -4.66 -10.97
CA ARG A 131 12.34 -5.15 -12.32
C ARG A 131 13.38 -4.55 -13.25
N PRO A 132 13.73 -5.23 -14.36
CA PRO A 132 14.83 -4.80 -15.20
C PRO A 132 14.50 -3.49 -15.90
N LEU A 133 15.48 -2.60 -15.97
CA LEU A 133 15.42 -1.44 -16.83
C LEU A 133 15.57 -1.89 -18.29
N GLN A 134 14.50 -1.76 -19.06
CA GLN A 134 14.48 -2.00 -20.50
C GLN A 134 14.05 -0.70 -21.18
N LEU A 135 14.90 -0.15 -22.05
CA LEU A 135 14.72 1.16 -22.64
C LEU A 135 14.79 1.09 -24.16
N ALA A 136 13.70 1.50 -24.81
CA ALA A 136 13.70 1.86 -26.22
C ALA A 136 13.99 3.36 -26.37
N PHE A 137 14.82 3.71 -27.36
CA PHE A 137 15.19 5.10 -27.64
C PHE A 137 14.57 5.57 -28.95
N TYR A 138 14.00 6.77 -28.92
CA TYR A 138 13.30 7.38 -30.05
C TYR A 138 14.06 8.64 -30.51
N PRO A 139 15.13 8.50 -31.29
CA PRO A 139 16.03 9.59 -31.67
C PRO A 139 15.35 10.72 -32.45
N LYS A 140 14.23 10.44 -33.14
CA LYS A 140 13.55 11.38 -34.04
C LYS A 140 12.18 11.84 -33.53
N ASP A 141 11.81 11.49 -32.30
CA ASP A 141 10.53 11.88 -31.71
C ASP A 141 10.59 13.37 -31.32
N GLY A 142 9.82 14.20 -32.06
CA GLY A 142 9.77 15.65 -31.85
C GLY A 142 9.33 16.06 -30.45
N ALA A 143 8.39 15.32 -29.84
CA ALA A 143 7.95 15.61 -28.47
C ALA A 143 9.08 15.35 -27.45
N CYS A 144 9.91 14.33 -27.70
CA CYS A 144 11.08 14.06 -26.85
C CYS A 144 12.15 15.14 -27.00
N TRP A 145 12.30 15.75 -28.18
CA TRP A 145 13.24 16.86 -28.41
C TRP A 145 12.79 18.14 -27.72
N GLU A 146 11.50 18.46 -27.78
CA GLU A 146 10.92 19.60 -27.07
C GLU A 146 11.13 19.46 -25.55
N ALA A 147 10.85 18.27 -25.00
CA ALA A 147 11.08 17.97 -23.59
C ALA A 147 12.57 18.05 -23.20
N LEU A 148 13.46 17.56 -24.07
CA LEU A 148 14.91 17.65 -23.89
C LEU A 148 15.38 19.12 -23.85
N ALA A 149 14.92 19.94 -24.79
CA ALA A 149 15.29 21.35 -24.90
C ALA A 149 14.77 22.20 -23.73
N ALA A 150 13.66 21.80 -23.11
CA ALA A 150 13.10 22.48 -21.93
C ALA A 150 13.77 22.10 -20.60
N ASP A 151 14.72 21.16 -20.60
CA ASP A 151 15.40 20.71 -19.38
C ASP A 151 16.55 21.66 -18.98
N LYS A 152 16.60 22.05 -17.70
CA LYS A 152 17.67 22.91 -17.16
C LYS A 152 19.09 22.32 -17.33
N GLY A 153 19.21 21.00 -17.50
CA GLY A 153 20.46 20.33 -17.81
C GLY A 153 20.92 20.56 -19.25
N TRP A 154 19.98 20.77 -20.17
CA TRP A 154 20.24 21.11 -21.56
C TRP A 154 20.77 22.53 -21.70
N ASP A 155 20.17 23.49 -20.98
CA ASP A 155 20.59 24.91 -20.96
C ASP A 155 22.05 25.13 -20.52
N LYS A 156 22.62 24.17 -19.80
CA LYS A 156 24.01 24.21 -19.32
C LYS A 156 25.03 23.75 -20.35
N LEU A 157 24.57 23.17 -21.46
CA LEU A 157 25.43 22.74 -22.55
C LEU A 157 25.76 23.96 -23.43
N GLU A 158 27.00 24.03 -23.91
CA GLU A 158 27.41 25.03 -24.91
C GLU A 158 26.51 24.94 -26.15
N ALA A 159 26.20 26.09 -26.77
CA ALA A 159 25.29 26.17 -27.91
C ALA A 159 25.74 25.26 -29.07
N ASP A 160 27.03 25.25 -29.38
CA ASP A 160 27.60 24.39 -30.42
C ASP A 160 27.40 22.90 -30.10
N ARG A 161 27.47 22.53 -28.82
CA ARG A 161 27.27 21.15 -28.37
C ARG A 161 25.80 20.75 -28.49
N GLN A 162 24.86 21.64 -28.16
CA GLN A 162 23.43 21.40 -28.35
C GLN A 162 23.09 21.15 -29.82
N VAL A 163 23.62 21.98 -30.73
CA VAL A 163 23.43 21.84 -32.17
C VAL A 163 24.01 20.51 -32.67
N ALA A 164 25.22 20.14 -32.23
CA ALA A 164 25.84 18.87 -32.60
C ALA A 164 25.01 17.67 -32.14
N LEU A 165 24.46 17.69 -30.92
CA LEU A 165 23.62 16.63 -30.39
C LEU A 165 22.31 16.48 -31.15
N LEU A 166 21.60 17.58 -31.44
CA LEU A 166 20.37 17.54 -32.24
C LEU A 166 20.62 17.09 -33.67
N GLY A 167 21.72 17.54 -34.28
CA GLY A 167 22.15 17.08 -35.61
C GLY A 167 22.42 15.58 -35.63
N ALA A 168 23.13 15.07 -34.62
CA ALA A 168 23.43 13.65 -34.48
C ALA A 168 22.19 12.80 -34.15
N LEU A 169 21.19 13.34 -33.46
CA LEU A 169 19.90 12.67 -33.25
C LEU A 169 19.08 12.60 -34.54
N GLY A 170 18.97 13.71 -35.27
CA GLY A 170 18.24 13.78 -36.54
C GLY A 170 18.88 12.93 -37.64
N GLY A 171 20.21 12.80 -37.63
CA GLY A 171 21.00 12.02 -38.58
C GLY A 171 20.97 10.51 -38.35
N GLN A 172 20.30 10.00 -37.31
CA GLN A 172 20.19 8.56 -37.09
C GLN A 172 19.41 7.87 -38.22
N ALA A 173 19.81 6.67 -38.62
CA ALA A 173 19.07 5.92 -39.64
C ALA A 173 17.75 5.38 -39.07
N GLU A 174 17.81 4.79 -37.88
CA GLU A 174 16.66 4.14 -37.24
C GLU A 174 15.74 5.13 -36.52
N GLU A 175 14.44 4.81 -36.49
CA GLU A 175 13.42 5.56 -35.75
C GLU A 175 13.28 5.10 -34.30
N LYS A 176 13.67 3.85 -34.02
CA LYS A 176 13.56 3.20 -32.71
C LYS A 176 14.76 2.30 -32.49
N PHE A 177 15.47 2.50 -31.38
CA PHE A 177 16.53 1.58 -30.94
C PHE A 177 16.06 0.79 -29.72
N LEU A 178 16.09 -0.54 -29.79
CA LEU A 178 15.77 -1.43 -28.66
C LEU A 178 16.96 -1.70 -27.72
N SER A 179 18.14 -1.17 -28.03
CA SER A 179 19.35 -1.36 -27.23
C SER A 179 19.97 -0.02 -26.84
N ARG A 180 20.15 0.19 -25.54
CA ARG A 180 20.84 1.37 -24.99
C ARG A 180 22.26 1.50 -25.53
N SER A 181 22.99 0.40 -25.63
CA SER A 181 24.35 0.39 -26.19
C SER A 181 24.35 0.73 -27.67
N ALA A 182 23.45 0.14 -28.46
CA ALA A 182 23.38 0.43 -29.89
C ALA A 182 23.08 1.92 -30.14
N PHE A 183 22.10 2.48 -29.42
CA PHE A 183 21.76 3.90 -29.51
C PHE A 183 22.97 4.80 -29.19
N PHE A 184 23.62 4.63 -28.04
CA PHE A 184 24.74 5.50 -27.67
C PHE A 184 25.97 5.31 -28.57
N ASN A 185 26.20 4.11 -29.10
CA ASN A 185 27.27 3.87 -30.06
C ASN A 185 26.98 4.57 -31.40
N ALA A 186 25.76 4.43 -31.93
CA ALA A 186 25.34 5.09 -33.16
C ALA A 186 25.40 6.62 -33.05
N LEU A 187 24.99 7.17 -31.90
CA LEU A 187 25.09 8.60 -31.63
C LEU A 187 26.56 9.05 -31.51
N SER A 188 27.40 8.26 -30.84
CA SER A 188 28.82 8.58 -30.68
C SER A 188 29.59 8.56 -32.01
N CYS A 189 29.18 7.75 -32.99
CA CYS A 189 29.79 7.73 -34.32
C CYS A 189 29.53 9.00 -35.14
N GLN A 190 28.49 9.78 -34.81
CA GLN A 190 28.14 11.03 -35.50
C GLN A 190 28.69 12.27 -34.78
N LEU A 191 29.29 12.10 -33.60
CA LEU A 191 29.86 13.17 -32.80
C LEU A 191 31.38 13.11 -32.84
N THR A 192 32.02 14.29 -32.89
CA THR A 192 33.49 14.42 -32.84
C THR A 192 34.03 14.02 -31.47
N ASP A 193 33.35 14.45 -30.40
CA ASP A 193 33.73 14.19 -29.02
C ASP A 193 32.80 13.18 -28.34
N LYS A 194 33.39 12.36 -27.46
CA LYS A 194 32.66 11.35 -26.67
C LYS A 194 31.56 11.99 -25.81
N LEU A 195 30.43 11.30 -25.72
CA LEU A 195 29.35 11.68 -24.82
C LEU A 195 29.77 11.57 -23.35
N THR A 196 29.60 12.65 -22.61
CA THR A 196 29.84 12.68 -21.16
C THR A 196 28.75 11.90 -20.40
N PRO A 197 29.01 11.44 -19.15
CA PRO A 197 27.99 10.78 -18.35
C PRO A 197 26.73 11.63 -18.10
N ALA A 198 26.89 12.95 -17.99
CA ALA A 198 25.79 13.89 -17.81
C ALA A 198 24.91 13.95 -19.07
N GLU A 199 25.53 14.06 -20.26
CA GLU A 199 24.81 14.02 -21.54
C GLU A 199 24.07 12.71 -21.74
N LYS A 200 24.71 11.56 -21.47
CA LYS A 200 24.06 10.25 -21.57
C LYS A 200 22.83 10.15 -20.67
N LYS A 201 22.94 10.62 -19.42
CA LYS A 201 21.82 10.60 -18.48
C LYS A 201 20.68 11.52 -18.93
N LEU A 202 21.01 12.69 -19.47
CA LEU A 202 20.03 13.66 -19.98
C LEU A 202 19.30 13.11 -21.22
N LEU A 203 20.03 12.57 -22.19
CA LEU A 203 19.46 11.94 -23.38
C LEU A 203 18.59 10.72 -23.01
N GLN A 204 19.07 9.86 -22.12
CA GLN A 204 18.29 8.72 -21.64
C GLN A 204 16.98 9.13 -20.97
N LYS A 205 17.01 10.19 -20.15
CA LYS A 205 15.82 10.70 -19.46
C LYS A 205 14.70 11.09 -20.42
N HIS A 206 15.04 11.72 -21.55
CA HIS A 206 14.04 12.31 -22.45
C HIS A 206 13.73 11.45 -23.68
N LEU A 207 14.72 10.71 -24.19
CA LEU A 207 14.57 9.88 -25.40
C LEU A 207 14.30 8.41 -25.07
N GLY A 208 14.64 7.97 -23.86
CA GLY A 208 14.42 6.60 -23.40
C GLY A 208 13.03 6.43 -22.82
N LYS A 209 12.25 5.49 -23.35
CA LYS A 209 10.97 5.06 -22.79
C LYS A 209 11.05 3.58 -22.43
N HIS A 210 10.37 3.18 -21.36
CA HIS A 210 10.31 1.77 -21.00
C HIS A 210 9.63 0.97 -22.11
N ASP A 211 10.25 -0.14 -22.50
CA ASP A 211 9.73 -1.07 -23.50
C ASP A 211 10.10 -2.50 -23.12
N PRO A 212 9.13 -3.41 -22.88
CA PRO A 212 9.40 -4.81 -22.54
C PRO A 212 10.15 -5.61 -23.60
N GLU A 213 10.16 -5.16 -24.86
CA GLU A 213 10.92 -5.80 -25.95
C GLU A 213 12.36 -5.30 -26.04
N ALA A 214 12.70 -4.22 -25.32
CA ALA A 214 14.06 -3.68 -25.32
C ALA A 214 15.03 -4.55 -24.52
N GLU A 215 16.30 -4.48 -24.88
CA GLU A 215 17.36 -5.18 -24.16
C GLU A 215 17.46 -4.70 -22.71
N ILE A 216 17.70 -5.64 -21.80
CA ILE A 216 17.92 -5.36 -20.38
C ILE A 216 19.20 -4.52 -20.23
N CYS A 217 19.05 -3.34 -19.66
CA CYS A 217 20.15 -2.46 -19.32
C CYS A 217 21.00 -3.06 -18.20
N LYS A 218 22.32 -3.11 -18.43
CA LYS A 218 23.30 -3.60 -17.46
C LYS A 218 24.39 -2.56 -17.23
N THR A 219 24.83 -2.46 -15.97
CA THR A 219 26.03 -1.71 -15.57
C THR A 219 27.01 -2.67 -14.92
N LYS A 220 28.23 -2.77 -15.49
CA LYS A 220 29.29 -3.68 -15.01
C LYS A 220 28.82 -5.14 -14.87
N GLY A 221 27.95 -5.60 -15.76
CA GLY A 221 27.39 -6.96 -15.76
C GLY A 221 26.16 -7.16 -14.86
N ALA A 222 25.87 -6.25 -13.94
CA ALA A 222 24.67 -6.30 -13.11
C ALA A 222 23.47 -5.67 -13.84
N ILE A 223 22.29 -6.25 -13.65
CA ILE A 223 21.02 -5.72 -14.16
C ILE A 223 20.69 -4.42 -13.43
N GLU A 224 20.29 -3.40 -14.18
CA GLU A 224 19.82 -2.15 -13.59
C GLU A 224 18.35 -2.24 -13.22
N PRO A 225 17.96 -1.81 -12.01
CA PRO A 225 16.55 -1.73 -11.63
C PRO A 225 15.85 -0.59 -12.37
N ASN A 226 14.60 -0.78 -12.72
CA ASN A 226 13.69 0.27 -13.17
C ASN A 226 12.90 0.83 -11.97
N PRO A 227 13.22 2.04 -11.47
CA PRO A 227 12.53 2.61 -10.32
C PRO A 227 11.02 2.83 -10.53
N ASP A 228 10.59 3.02 -11.78
CA ASP A 228 9.18 3.26 -12.12
C ASP A 228 8.33 1.99 -12.05
N LEU A 229 8.96 0.82 -12.12
CA LEU A 229 8.33 -0.49 -12.01
C LEU A 229 8.64 -1.20 -10.68
N ARG A 230 9.33 -0.50 -9.77
CA ARG A 230 9.63 -1.03 -8.44
C ARG A 230 8.34 -1.22 -7.66
N ASP A 231 8.20 -2.39 -7.06
CA ASP A 231 7.07 -2.71 -6.22
C ASP A 231 7.51 -3.19 -4.83
N TYR A 232 6.54 -3.43 -3.96
CA TYR A 232 6.78 -3.92 -2.61
C TYR A 232 5.75 -4.99 -2.24
N GLU A 233 6.24 -6.06 -1.63
CA GLU A 233 5.41 -7.12 -1.10
C GLU A 233 5.56 -7.21 0.42
N ASN A 234 4.46 -7.51 1.10
CA ASN A 234 4.43 -7.71 2.55
C ASN A 234 4.30 -9.20 2.84
N VAL A 235 5.44 -9.86 3.10
CA VAL A 235 5.49 -11.29 3.42
C VAL A 235 5.14 -11.50 4.89
N PRO A 236 4.19 -12.36 5.27
CA PRO A 236 3.93 -12.67 6.68
C PRO A 236 5.21 -13.12 7.41
N LEU A 237 5.43 -12.69 8.66
CA LEU A 237 6.68 -13.03 9.39
C LEU A 237 6.92 -14.53 9.60
N ARG A 238 5.86 -15.34 9.54
CA ARG A 238 5.94 -16.80 9.70
C ARG A 238 6.33 -17.52 8.40
N GLU A 239 6.42 -16.80 7.30
CA GLU A 239 6.70 -17.37 5.99
C GLU A 239 8.09 -16.95 5.48
N SER A 240 8.75 -17.87 4.77
CA SER A 240 10.01 -17.58 4.08
C SER A 240 9.77 -16.60 2.93
N VAL A 241 10.58 -15.54 2.88
CA VAL A 241 10.57 -14.57 1.78
C VAL A 241 10.75 -15.24 0.44
N THR A 242 11.65 -16.23 0.36
CA THR A 242 11.95 -16.94 -0.89
C THR A 242 10.75 -17.79 -1.36
N ASP A 243 10.08 -18.47 -0.42
CA ASP A 243 8.94 -19.34 -0.74
C ASP A 243 7.73 -18.51 -1.16
N TYR A 244 7.44 -17.43 -0.42
CA TYR A 244 6.40 -16.47 -0.79
C TYR A 244 6.67 -15.87 -2.17
N PHE A 245 7.89 -15.43 -2.44
CA PHE A 245 8.26 -14.84 -3.73
C PHE A 245 8.08 -15.84 -4.88
N ALA A 246 8.48 -17.10 -4.69
CA ALA A 246 8.31 -18.13 -5.71
C ALA A 246 6.84 -18.47 -6.00
N ARG A 247 5.98 -18.43 -4.97
CA ARG A 247 4.56 -18.79 -5.05
C ARG A 247 3.67 -17.65 -5.54
N GLU A 248 3.84 -16.46 -4.99
CA GLU A 248 2.93 -15.32 -5.21
C GLU A 248 3.47 -14.30 -6.21
N VAL A 249 4.78 -14.10 -6.30
CA VAL A 249 5.34 -13.03 -7.15
C VAL A 249 5.75 -13.56 -8.51
N ARG A 250 6.61 -14.58 -8.52
CA ARG A 250 7.26 -15.10 -9.74
C ARG A 250 6.28 -15.54 -10.85
N PRO A 251 5.10 -16.14 -10.56
CA PRO A 251 4.13 -16.49 -11.60
C PRO A 251 3.49 -15.28 -12.29
N HIS A 252 3.41 -14.14 -11.61
CA HIS A 252 2.80 -12.92 -12.13
C HIS A 252 3.83 -11.94 -12.71
N VAL A 253 5.05 -11.93 -12.16
CA VAL A 253 6.13 -11.01 -12.53
C VAL A 253 7.46 -11.79 -12.63
N PRO A 254 7.69 -12.54 -13.73
CA PRO A 254 8.81 -13.49 -13.82
C PRO A 254 10.19 -12.82 -13.98
N ASP A 255 10.22 -11.55 -14.39
CA ASP A 255 11.42 -10.72 -14.53
C ASP A 255 11.84 -10.02 -13.22
N ALA A 256 11.02 -10.10 -12.17
CA ALA A 256 11.33 -9.46 -10.89
C ALA A 256 12.42 -10.20 -10.11
N TRP A 257 13.15 -9.45 -9.27
CA TRP A 257 14.02 -9.98 -8.23
C TRP A 257 13.89 -9.18 -6.94
N ILE A 258 14.34 -9.76 -5.83
CA ILE A 258 14.32 -9.11 -4.52
C ILE A 258 15.57 -8.24 -4.38
N ASP A 259 15.40 -6.98 -3.99
CA ASP A 259 16.52 -6.11 -3.60
C ASP A 259 17.07 -6.51 -2.22
N GLU A 260 18.18 -7.24 -2.23
CA GLU A 260 18.88 -7.69 -1.02
C GLU A 260 19.68 -6.60 -0.30
N SER A 261 19.73 -5.37 -0.84
CA SER A 261 20.40 -4.24 -0.20
C SER A 261 19.59 -3.65 0.96
N LYS A 262 18.27 -3.84 0.96
CA LYS A 262 17.38 -3.43 2.04
C LYS A 262 17.29 -4.54 3.07
N ARG A 263 17.82 -4.27 4.27
CA ARG A 263 17.87 -5.22 5.37
C ARG A 263 17.34 -4.60 6.65
N ASP A 264 16.72 -5.41 7.49
CA ASP A 264 16.21 -4.95 8.77
C ASP A 264 17.37 -4.67 9.73
N GLU A 265 17.26 -3.58 10.50
CA GLU A 265 18.32 -3.14 11.40
C GLU A 265 18.52 -4.10 12.60
N LYS A 266 17.50 -4.89 12.98
CA LYS A 266 17.56 -5.74 14.17
C LYS A 266 18.08 -7.14 13.88
N ASP A 267 17.64 -7.75 12.78
CA ASP A 267 17.99 -9.13 12.43
C ASP A 267 18.97 -9.24 11.25
N GLY A 268 19.18 -8.16 10.47
CA GLY A 268 20.10 -8.13 9.33
C GLY A 268 19.63 -8.89 8.10
N GLU A 269 18.43 -9.45 8.13
CA GLU A 269 17.86 -10.21 7.04
C GLU A 269 17.21 -9.29 5.99
N VAL A 270 16.95 -9.81 4.78
CA VAL A 270 16.42 -9.03 3.65
C VAL A 270 14.98 -8.58 3.92
N GLY A 271 14.67 -7.34 3.55
CA GLY A 271 13.38 -6.69 3.81
C GLY A 271 13.35 -5.94 5.14
N ILE A 272 12.29 -5.16 5.36
CA ILE A 272 12.09 -4.40 6.60
C ILE A 272 10.91 -4.97 7.37
N VAL A 273 11.10 -5.29 8.65
CA VAL A 273 10.02 -5.80 9.50
C VAL A 273 9.09 -4.65 9.89
N GLY A 274 7.82 -4.81 9.54
CA GLY A 274 6.72 -3.94 9.90
C GLY A 274 5.62 -4.70 10.64
N TYR A 275 4.74 -3.96 11.28
CA TYR A 275 3.53 -4.51 11.90
C TYR A 275 2.33 -3.68 11.49
N GLU A 276 1.23 -4.33 11.16
CA GLU A 276 -0.05 -3.70 10.81
C GLU A 276 -1.20 -4.54 11.35
N ILE A 277 -2.18 -3.87 11.98
CA ILE A 277 -3.39 -4.51 12.49
C ILE A 277 -4.55 -4.03 11.61
N ASN A 278 -4.95 -4.85 10.63
CA ASN A 278 -6.15 -4.57 9.84
C ASN A 278 -7.36 -5.18 10.53
N PHE A 279 -7.97 -4.42 11.45
CA PHE A 279 -9.10 -4.89 12.25
C PHE A 279 -10.25 -5.43 11.38
N ASN A 280 -10.62 -4.70 10.34
CA ASN A 280 -11.71 -5.08 9.43
C ASN A 280 -11.46 -6.42 8.75
N ARG A 281 -10.22 -6.75 8.37
CA ARG A 281 -9.87 -8.04 7.76
C ARG A 281 -10.21 -9.22 8.66
N TYR A 282 -10.08 -9.06 9.98
CA TYR A 282 -10.31 -10.15 10.92
C TYR A 282 -11.79 -10.39 11.21
N PHE A 283 -12.65 -9.37 11.15
CA PHE A 283 -14.09 -9.49 11.43
C PHE A 283 -14.96 -9.41 10.18
N TYR A 284 -14.36 -9.30 8.99
CA TYR A 284 -15.07 -9.34 7.73
C TYR A 284 -15.81 -10.67 7.57
N GLN A 285 -17.13 -10.59 7.46
CA GLN A 285 -17.99 -11.70 7.09
C GLN A 285 -18.41 -11.48 5.64
N TYR A 286 -18.03 -12.40 4.75
CA TYR A 286 -18.46 -12.36 3.37
C TYR A 286 -19.99 -12.47 3.31
N GLN A 287 -20.64 -11.43 2.81
CA GLN A 287 -22.05 -11.45 2.47
C GLN A 287 -22.15 -11.66 0.96
N PRO A 288 -22.62 -12.83 0.50
CA PRO A 288 -22.83 -13.02 -0.92
C PRO A 288 -23.84 -11.99 -1.45
N PRO A 289 -23.69 -11.54 -2.71
CA PRO A 289 -24.71 -10.72 -3.34
C PRO A 289 -26.08 -11.40 -3.25
N ARG A 290 -27.13 -10.60 -3.06
CA ARG A 290 -28.51 -11.12 -3.09
C ARG A 290 -28.77 -11.71 -4.48
N PRO A 291 -29.45 -12.88 -4.58
CA PRO A 291 -29.81 -13.46 -5.88
C PRO A 291 -30.65 -12.48 -6.71
N LEU A 292 -30.46 -12.50 -8.04
CA LEU A 292 -31.15 -11.59 -8.95
C LEU A 292 -32.68 -11.76 -8.90
N GLU A 293 -33.15 -12.98 -8.68
CA GLU A 293 -34.57 -13.32 -8.61
C GLU A 293 -35.27 -12.62 -7.44
N VAL A 294 -34.54 -12.43 -6.33
CA VAL A 294 -35.04 -11.70 -5.15
C VAL A 294 -35.12 -10.21 -5.45
N ILE A 295 -34.10 -9.66 -6.13
CA ILE A 295 -34.06 -8.26 -6.53
C ILE A 295 -35.23 -7.95 -7.47
N ASP A 296 -35.49 -8.81 -8.46
CA ASP A 296 -36.58 -8.65 -9.42
C ASP A 296 -37.95 -8.71 -8.75
N ALA A 297 -38.14 -9.61 -7.78
CA ALA A 297 -39.37 -9.71 -7.01
C ALA A 297 -39.63 -8.46 -6.15
N GLU A 298 -38.60 -7.94 -5.49
CA GLU A 298 -38.67 -6.69 -4.73
C GLU A 298 -38.94 -5.48 -5.62
N LEU A 299 -38.29 -5.37 -6.79
CA LEU A 299 -38.56 -4.30 -7.75
C LEU A 299 -40.02 -4.30 -8.20
N LYS A 300 -40.56 -5.46 -8.56
CA LYS A 300 -41.99 -5.60 -8.92
C LYS A 300 -42.94 -5.31 -7.75
N GLN A 301 -42.50 -5.52 -6.51
CA GLN A 301 -43.26 -5.18 -5.32
C GLN A 301 -43.31 -3.65 -5.16
N VAL A 302 -42.15 -2.99 -5.22
CA VAL A 302 -42.03 -1.53 -5.11
C VAL A 302 -42.76 -0.83 -6.26
N GLU A 303 -42.67 -1.35 -7.50
CA GLU A 303 -43.42 -0.83 -8.64
C GLU A 303 -44.94 -0.87 -8.39
N ARG A 304 -45.46 -1.97 -7.81
CA ARG A 304 -46.88 -2.08 -7.45
C ARG A 304 -47.28 -1.08 -6.37
N GLU A 305 -46.44 -0.87 -5.36
CA GLU A 305 -46.67 0.10 -4.29
C GLU A 305 -46.67 1.55 -4.83
N ILE A 306 -45.73 1.89 -5.72
CA ILE A 306 -45.68 3.21 -6.38
C ILE A 306 -46.92 3.44 -7.24
N MET A 307 -47.35 2.45 -8.02
CA MET A 307 -48.55 2.58 -8.87
C MET A 307 -49.82 2.74 -8.04
N ALA A 308 -49.93 2.06 -6.89
CA ALA A 308 -51.05 2.23 -5.97
C ALA A 308 -51.09 3.65 -5.38
N LEU A 309 -49.95 4.16 -4.90
CA LEU A 309 -49.85 5.52 -4.35
C LEU A 309 -50.14 6.62 -5.39
N LEU A 310 -49.66 6.46 -6.63
CA LEU A 310 -49.98 7.39 -7.71
C LEU A 310 -51.47 7.37 -8.06
N GLY A 311 -52.09 6.19 -8.07
CA GLY A 311 -53.53 6.03 -8.28
C GLY A 311 -54.37 6.78 -7.24
N GLU A 312 -53.98 6.72 -5.97
CA GLU A 312 -54.65 7.43 -4.87
C GLU A 312 -54.53 8.96 -4.95
N VAL A 313 -53.46 9.49 -5.56
CA VAL A 313 -53.25 10.95 -5.73
C VAL A 313 -53.93 11.49 -6.98
N THR A 314 -54.14 10.66 -8.00
CA THR A 314 -54.80 11.04 -9.26
C THR A 314 -56.32 10.84 -9.27
N ALA A 315 -56.88 10.24 -8.21
CA ALA A 315 -58.31 10.04 -7.99
C ALA A 315 -58.92 11.17 -7.16
#